data_AF-A0A2W1YVA0-F1
#
_entry.id   AF-A0A2W1YVA0-F1
#
_cell.length_a   1.000
_cell.length_b   1.000
_cell.length_c   1.000
_cell.angle_alpha   90.00
_cell.angle_beta   90.00
_cell.angle_gamma   90.00
#
_symmetry.space_group_name_H-M   'P 1'
#
loop_
_entity.id
_entity.type
_entity.pdbx_description
1 polymer ?
#
loop_
_entity_poly.entity_id
_entity_poly.type
_entity_poly.pdbx_seq_one_letter_code
_entity_poly.pdbx_strand_id
1 'polypeptide(L)'
;MTAARPTSLAVLLALLTTILLGGCTRGFLETPPPSGSEDALTALLDELRALSDVAGAEGDIRQVDVKDDPDDWLAEVTVHARSNDLGVAAEVRGAASARGTAPVPGTTLVVGLSVPSGNDEAAAVVDPLDAGLVDVVDRLRTEPFVRTVRADRYATRVTAEGLSSWTEPVRRVRADAGGRAVTVESGESSVEVDAVQPGAALLGVLDRIGARDVHYEAGTRYGRRAQTGPTRPSLRATVGDPAATATTLATTADEAAEDGTAPRTSFSLLGPGSTESTTVGSLGLPLGSAEPQDLEAPDLPWAAADVTAETQAVRALAAASVAQTGVEAEVTTTIERCAADRREALGHEQGTRAVATALVPVFHVHEDAQVPFDRVTATWTAAGLAASGRATGLDLWTAVDPEPHGVAGADIRGTADGLHLHVRSVCVR
;
A
#
# COMPACT_ATOMS: atom_id res chain seq x y z
N MET A 1 -60.73 -26.08 43.34
CA MET A 1 -59.80 -24.94 43.35
C MET A 1 -58.48 -25.42 43.95
N THR A 2 -57.51 -25.74 43.11
CA THR A 2 -56.13 -26.04 43.51
C THR A 2 -55.24 -24.99 42.87
N ALA A 3 -54.56 -24.20 43.72
CA ALA A 3 -53.71 -23.09 43.30
C ALA A 3 -52.41 -23.62 42.66
N ALA A 4 -52.16 -23.21 41.42
CA ALA A 4 -50.90 -23.46 40.72
C ALA A 4 -49.79 -22.56 41.31
N ARG A 5 -48.61 -23.14 41.56
CA ARG A 5 -47.47 -22.51 42.22
C ARG A 5 -46.82 -21.41 41.35
N PRO A 6 -46.42 -20.26 41.92
CA PRO A 6 -45.91 -19.09 41.20
C PRO A 6 -44.44 -19.19 40.74
N THR A 7 -43.78 -20.33 40.89
CA THR A 7 -42.33 -20.47 40.64
C THR A 7 -41.96 -20.72 39.17
N SER A 8 -42.90 -21.16 38.32
CA SER A 8 -42.58 -21.46 36.91
C SER A 8 -42.61 -20.24 36.00
N LEU A 9 -43.30 -19.16 36.37
CA LEU A 9 -43.41 -17.97 35.53
C LEU A 9 -42.18 -17.05 35.64
N ALA A 10 -41.56 -16.98 36.83
CA ALA A 10 -40.40 -16.13 37.08
C ALA A 10 -39.13 -16.66 36.38
N VAL A 11 -38.97 -17.98 36.29
CA VAL A 11 -37.85 -18.61 35.56
C VAL A 11 -38.00 -18.42 34.05
N LEU A 12 -39.23 -18.50 33.52
CA LEU A 12 -39.47 -18.29 32.10
C LEU A 12 -39.29 -16.81 31.69
N LEU A 13 -39.71 -15.87 32.56
CA LEU A 13 -39.51 -14.43 32.30
C LEU A 13 -38.04 -14.03 32.37
N ALA A 14 -37.27 -14.59 33.31
CA ALA A 14 -35.82 -14.36 33.43
C ALA A 14 -35.04 -14.92 32.22
N LEU A 15 -35.42 -16.11 31.74
CA LEU A 15 -34.80 -16.69 30.53
C LEU A 15 -35.11 -15.85 29.27
N LEU A 16 -36.35 -15.37 29.14
CA LEU A 16 -36.74 -14.49 28.03
C LEU A 16 -36.04 -13.13 28.09
N THR A 17 -35.83 -12.55 29.28
CA THR A 17 -35.10 -11.28 29.40
C THR A 17 -33.62 -11.44 29.09
N THR A 18 -32.96 -12.54 29.47
CA THR A 18 -31.57 -12.81 29.02
C THR A 18 -31.44 -13.02 27.52
N ILE A 19 -32.43 -13.64 26.86
CA ILE A 19 -32.43 -13.84 25.40
C ILE A 19 -32.74 -12.53 24.66
N LEU A 20 -33.65 -11.69 25.19
CA LEU A 20 -34.01 -10.40 24.61
C LEU A 20 -32.98 -9.28 24.88
N LEU A 21 -32.24 -9.33 25.99
CA LEU A 21 -31.16 -8.37 26.29
C LEU A 21 -29.81 -8.80 25.67
N GLY A 22 -29.58 -10.10 25.46
CA GLY A 22 -28.42 -10.60 24.71
C GLY A 22 -28.57 -10.53 23.18
N GLY A 23 -29.81 -10.53 22.67
CA GLY A 23 -30.09 -10.55 21.23
C GLY A 23 -30.05 -9.19 20.54
N CYS A 24 -29.96 -8.07 21.26
CA CYS A 24 -30.11 -6.72 20.69
C CYS A 24 -28.85 -5.85 20.70
N THR A 25 -27.68 -6.37 21.06
CA THR A 25 -26.45 -5.53 21.10
C THR A 25 -25.23 -6.07 20.36
N ARG A 26 -25.23 -7.29 19.79
CA ARG A 26 -24.09 -7.79 18.99
C ARG A 26 -24.43 -8.62 17.74
N GLY A 27 -25.54 -9.39 17.71
CA GLY A 27 -25.70 -10.47 16.73
C GLY A 27 -26.43 -10.17 15.41
N PHE A 28 -26.86 -8.94 15.11
CA PHE A 28 -27.69 -8.68 13.92
C PHE A 28 -26.97 -8.01 12.74
N LEU A 29 -25.70 -7.63 12.90
CA LEU A 29 -24.90 -7.01 11.84
C LEU A 29 -23.52 -7.66 11.64
N GLU A 30 -23.00 -8.41 12.61
CA GLU A 30 -21.75 -9.16 12.44
C GLU A 30 -22.03 -10.49 11.73
N THR A 31 -21.58 -10.60 10.48
CA THR A 31 -21.46 -11.90 9.80
C THR A 31 -20.53 -12.80 10.62
N PRO A 32 -20.76 -14.12 10.71
CA PRO A 32 -19.80 -15.00 11.35
C PRO A 32 -18.49 -15.02 10.54
N PRO A 33 -17.34 -15.26 11.20
CA PRO A 33 -16.07 -15.36 10.49
C PRO A 33 -16.12 -16.48 9.43
N PRO A 34 -15.32 -16.37 8.36
CA PRO A 34 -15.30 -17.35 7.28
C PRO A 34 -15.06 -18.77 7.79
N SER A 35 -15.75 -19.74 7.20
CA SER A 35 -15.66 -21.14 7.63
C SER A 35 -14.22 -21.66 7.60
N GLY A 36 -13.75 -22.22 8.72
CA GLY A 36 -12.40 -22.77 8.86
C GLY A 36 -11.29 -21.74 9.12
N SER A 37 -11.62 -20.45 9.16
CA SER A 37 -10.63 -19.38 9.41
C SER A 37 -10.06 -19.44 10.83
N GLU A 38 -10.89 -19.63 11.86
CA GLU A 38 -10.45 -19.71 13.26
C GLU A 38 -9.52 -20.90 13.53
N ASP A 39 -9.85 -22.08 12.98
CA ASP A 39 -9.04 -23.28 13.07
C ASP A 39 -7.70 -23.10 12.34
N ALA A 40 -7.73 -22.49 11.14
CA ALA A 40 -6.53 -22.23 10.35
C ALA A 40 -5.62 -21.20 11.03
N LEU A 41 -6.17 -20.14 11.62
CA LEU A 41 -5.42 -19.17 12.40
C LEU A 41 -4.77 -19.84 13.62
N THR A 42 -5.51 -20.67 14.35
CA THR A 42 -4.98 -21.40 15.51
C THR A 42 -3.80 -22.28 15.11
N ALA A 43 -3.93 -23.03 14.01
CA ALA A 43 -2.87 -23.87 13.50
C ALA A 43 -1.65 -23.07 13.01
N LEU A 44 -1.85 -21.87 12.45
CA LEU A 44 -0.77 -20.94 12.09
C LEU A 44 -0.05 -20.43 13.33
N LEU A 45 -0.77 -20.01 14.36
CA LEU A 45 -0.19 -19.53 15.61
C LEU A 45 0.64 -20.62 16.31
N ASP A 46 0.19 -21.88 16.29
CA ASP A 46 0.93 -23.00 16.88
C ASP A 46 2.23 -23.31 16.12
N GLU A 47 2.21 -23.25 14.78
CA GLU A 47 3.42 -23.39 13.97
C GLU A 47 4.41 -22.25 14.22
N LEU A 48 3.94 -21.00 14.30
CA LEU A 48 4.77 -19.85 14.61
C LEU A 48 5.41 -19.93 16.01
N ARG A 49 4.65 -20.38 17.01
CA ARG A 49 5.16 -20.60 18.39
C ARG A 49 6.21 -21.71 18.46
N ALA A 50 6.20 -22.65 17.51
CA ALA A 50 7.16 -23.74 17.45
C ALA A 50 8.53 -23.31 16.90
N LEU A 51 8.65 -22.13 16.27
CA LEU A 51 9.91 -21.60 15.78
C LEU A 51 10.88 -21.30 16.93
N SER A 52 12.17 -21.61 16.74
CA SER A 52 13.19 -21.50 17.80
C SER A 52 13.42 -20.07 18.27
N ASP A 53 13.25 -19.10 17.38
CA ASP A 53 13.55 -17.69 17.64
C ASP A 53 12.30 -16.86 17.90
N VAL A 54 11.13 -17.50 18.04
CA VAL A 54 9.85 -16.87 18.41
C VAL A 54 9.56 -17.06 19.90
N ALA A 55 9.39 -15.94 20.61
CA ALA A 55 9.02 -15.90 22.02
C ALA A 55 7.53 -16.18 22.23
N GLY A 56 6.69 -15.72 21.30
CA GLY A 56 5.25 -15.93 21.31
C GLY A 56 4.61 -15.47 20.02
N ALA A 57 3.41 -15.99 19.73
CA ALA A 57 2.57 -15.53 18.64
C ALA A 57 1.12 -15.46 19.12
N GLU A 58 0.44 -14.39 18.77
CA GLU A 58 -0.96 -14.10 19.10
C GLU A 58 -1.67 -13.63 17.84
N GLY A 59 -2.98 -13.82 17.76
CA GLY A 59 -3.75 -13.34 16.63
C GLY A 59 -5.25 -13.37 16.85
N ASP A 60 -5.96 -12.66 16.00
CA ASP A 60 -7.40 -12.50 16.03
C ASP A 60 -7.97 -12.39 14.61
N ILE A 61 -9.26 -12.70 14.46
CA ILE A 61 -10.01 -12.54 13.21
C ILE A 61 -11.05 -11.45 13.41
N ARG A 62 -10.95 -10.39 12.60
CA ARG A 62 -11.87 -9.26 12.69
C ARG A 62 -12.40 -8.85 11.33
N GLN A 63 -13.64 -8.41 11.33
CA GLN A 63 -14.29 -7.78 10.18
C GLN A 63 -13.81 -6.33 10.07
N VAL A 64 -13.45 -5.89 8.86
CA VAL A 64 -12.89 -4.55 8.63
C VAL A 64 -13.99 -3.53 8.34
N ASP A 65 -14.94 -3.90 7.48
CA ASP A 65 -16.00 -2.99 7.02
C ASP A 65 -17.38 -3.65 7.07
N VAL A 66 -17.93 -3.80 8.29
CA VAL A 66 -19.26 -4.40 8.52
C VAL A 66 -20.38 -3.75 7.71
N LYS A 67 -20.19 -2.49 7.30
CA LYS A 67 -21.25 -1.67 6.72
C LYS A 67 -21.25 -1.70 5.19
N ASP A 68 -20.08 -1.47 4.59
CA ASP A 68 -19.96 -1.30 3.15
C ASP A 68 -19.35 -2.54 2.46
N ASP A 69 -18.61 -3.39 3.19
CA ASP A 69 -18.08 -4.68 2.71
C ASP A 69 -18.11 -5.78 3.80
N PRO A 70 -19.28 -6.36 4.10
CA PRO A 70 -19.44 -7.31 5.20
C PRO A 70 -18.71 -8.65 4.99
N ASP A 71 -18.07 -8.85 3.83
CA ASP A 71 -17.24 -10.02 3.55
C ASP A 71 -15.73 -9.70 3.65
N ASP A 72 -15.35 -8.47 4.02
CA ASP A 72 -13.95 -8.09 4.26
C ASP A 72 -13.48 -8.47 5.67
N TRP A 73 -12.71 -9.55 5.73
CA TRP A 73 -12.15 -10.11 6.96
C TRP A 73 -10.63 -10.04 6.97
N LEU A 74 -10.08 -9.76 8.15
CA LEU A 74 -8.64 -9.68 8.39
C LEU A 74 -8.26 -10.64 9.51
N ALA A 75 -7.25 -11.47 9.24
CA ALA A 75 -6.55 -12.26 10.25
C ALA A 75 -5.29 -11.50 10.66
N GLU A 76 -5.27 -10.96 11.87
CA GLU A 76 -4.16 -10.17 12.39
C GLU A 76 -3.29 -11.06 13.28
N VAL A 77 -2.01 -11.19 12.95
CA VAL A 77 -1.04 -12.00 13.70
C VAL A 77 0.09 -11.13 14.18
N THR A 78 0.35 -11.14 15.48
CA THR A 78 1.53 -10.53 16.10
C THR A 78 2.49 -11.62 16.55
N VAL A 79 3.73 -11.54 16.07
CA VAL A 79 4.83 -12.46 16.43
C VAL A 79 5.87 -11.68 17.22
N HIS A 80 6.34 -12.23 18.34
CA HIS A 80 7.41 -11.64 19.14
C HIS A 80 8.68 -12.47 19.00
N ALA A 81 9.77 -11.86 18.53
CA ALA A 81 11.07 -12.51 18.45
C ALA A 81 11.75 -12.62 19.84
N ARG A 82 12.56 -13.65 20.04
CA ARG A 82 13.39 -13.83 21.26
C ARG A 82 14.65 -12.97 21.23
N SER A 83 15.24 -12.82 20.05
CA SER A 83 16.49 -12.08 19.82
C SER A 83 16.22 -10.85 18.96
N ASN A 84 17.23 -9.99 18.84
CA ASN A 84 17.19 -8.83 17.97
C ASN A 84 17.49 -9.17 16.49
N ASP A 85 17.62 -10.45 16.12
CA ASP A 85 17.95 -10.89 14.76
C ASP A 85 16.70 -10.87 13.84
N LEU A 86 16.76 -10.12 12.75
CA LEU A 86 15.68 -10.07 11.76
C LEU A 86 15.62 -11.30 10.85
N GLY A 87 16.58 -12.23 10.93
CA GLY A 87 16.54 -13.52 10.25
C GLY A 87 15.27 -14.33 10.53
N VAL A 88 14.68 -14.17 11.73
CA VAL A 88 13.40 -14.80 12.11
C VAL A 88 12.25 -14.42 11.18
N ALA A 89 12.32 -13.26 10.50
CA ALA A 89 11.32 -12.85 9.51
C ALA A 89 11.22 -13.85 8.34
N ALA A 90 12.33 -14.44 7.92
CA ALA A 90 12.33 -15.44 6.86
C ALA A 90 11.64 -16.74 7.31
N GLU A 91 11.80 -17.13 8.57
CA GLU A 91 11.14 -18.31 9.15
C GLU A 91 9.63 -18.10 9.29
N VAL A 92 9.22 -16.93 9.82
CA VAL A 92 7.81 -16.54 9.94
C VAL A 92 7.14 -16.51 8.56
N ARG A 93 7.80 -15.92 7.56
CA ARG A 93 7.32 -15.92 6.17
C ARG A 93 7.23 -17.34 5.62
N GLY A 94 8.24 -18.18 5.86
CA GLY A 94 8.25 -19.58 5.44
C GLY A 94 7.06 -20.38 6.02
N ALA A 95 6.78 -20.21 7.31
CA ALA A 95 5.65 -20.85 7.99
C ALA A 95 4.30 -20.40 7.40
N ALA A 96 4.12 -19.10 7.15
CA ALA A 96 2.91 -18.58 6.52
C ALA A 96 2.76 -19.10 5.08
N SER A 97 3.81 -19.02 4.26
CA SER A 97 3.79 -19.45 2.85
C SER A 97 3.62 -20.96 2.67
N ALA A 98 4.06 -21.79 3.62
CA ALA A 98 3.87 -23.24 3.57
C ALA A 98 2.38 -23.65 3.55
N ARG A 99 1.48 -22.78 4.01
CA ARG A 99 0.02 -22.98 3.97
C ARG A 99 -0.63 -22.55 2.65
N GLY A 100 0.16 -22.09 1.68
CA GLY A 100 -0.32 -21.64 0.37
C GLY A 100 -0.68 -20.16 0.34
N THR A 101 -1.44 -19.76 -0.70
CA THR A 101 -1.74 -18.35 -1.00
C THR A 101 -2.80 -17.73 -0.09
N ALA A 102 -3.56 -18.54 0.66
CA ALA A 102 -4.53 -18.10 1.65
C ALA A 102 -4.36 -18.89 2.96
N PRO A 103 -3.35 -18.54 3.79
CA PRO A 103 -3.02 -19.29 5.01
C PRO A 103 -4.18 -19.37 6.02
N VAL A 104 -5.04 -18.35 6.02
CA VAL A 104 -6.28 -18.29 6.80
C VAL A 104 -7.46 -18.07 5.83
N PRO A 105 -8.26 -19.11 5.53
CA PRO A 105 -9.28 -19.06 4.48
C PRO A 105 -10.29 -17.93 4.65
N GLY A 106 -10.63 -17.25 3.55
CA GLY A 106 -11.63 -16.19 3.53
C GLY A 106 -11.20 -14.88 4.21
N THR A 107 -9.92 -14.74 4.58
CA THR A 107 -9.39 -13.54 5.24
C THR A 107 -8.15 -13.00 4.51
N THR A 108 -7.89 -11.71 4.68
CA THR A 108 -6.59 -11.10 4.39
C THR A 108 -5.69 -11.28 5.60
N LEU A 109 -4.55 -11.96 5.44
CA LEU A 109 -3.56 -12.11 6.52
C LEU A 109 -2.70 -10.84 6.64
N VAL A 110 -2.57 -10.32 7.85
CA VAL A 110 -1.62 -9.26 8.22
C VAL A 110 -0.74 -9.77 9.35
N VAL A 111 0.57 -9.75 9.16
CA VAL A 111 1.53 -10.23 10.15
C VAL A 111 2.43 -9.08 10.59
N GLY A 112 2.55 -8.89 11.91
CA GLY A 112 3.53 -7.98 12.51
C GLY A 112 4.54 -8.78 13.32
N LEU A 113 5.82 -8.68 12.94
CA LEU A 113 6.94 -9.24 13.68
C LEU A 113 7.58 -8.14 14.55
N SER A 114 7.49 -8.30 15.87
CA SER A 114 8.14 -7.45 16.86
C SER A 114 9.51 -8.03 17.24
N VAL A 115 10.56 -7.25 17.03
CA VAL A 115 11.95 -7.59 17.34
C VAL A 115 12.47 -6.63 18.42
N PRO A 116 13.04 -7.14 19.54
CA PRO A 116 13.60 -6.29 20.60
C PRO A 116 14.84 -5.52 20.13
N SER A 117 15.19 -4.46 20.87
CA SER A 117 16.42 -3.71 20.66
C SER A 117 17.67 -4.54 20.99
N GLY A 118 18.74 -4.35 20.23
CA GLY A 118 20.08 -4.87 20.48
C GLY A 118 21.04 -3.80 21.00
N ASN A 119 22.34 -4.12 21.06
CA ASN A 119 23.37 -3.19 21.54
C ASN A 119 23.57 -1.96 20.64
N ASP A 120 23.36 -2.11 19.32
CA ASP A 120 23.53 -1.05 18.32
C ASP A 120 22.35 -1.01 17.34
N GLU A 121 21.23 -1.62 17.71
CA GLU A 121 20.05 -1.76 16.87
C GLU A 121 18.79 -1.41 17.64
N ALA A 122 18.00 -0.51 17.08
CA ALA A 122 16.68 -0.18 17.58
C ALA A 122 15.74 -1.40 17.56
N ALA A 123 14.73 -1.36 18.43
CA ALA A 123 13.62 -2.31 18.35
C ALA A 123 12.81 -2.06 17.08
N ALA A 124 12.19 -3.10 16.53
CA ALA A 124 11.44 -3.02 15.30
C ALA A 124 10.08 -3.72 15.38
N VAL A 125 9.11 -3.22 14.63
CA VAL A 125 7.89 -3.94 14.24
C VAL A 125 7.83 -3.92 12.73
N VAL A 126 7.86 -5.08 12.08
CA VAL A 126 7.93 -5.19 10.62
C VAL A 126 6.94 -6.21 10.09
N ASP A 127 6.39 -5.99 8.89
CA ASP A 127 5.69 -7.05 8.15
C ASP A 127 6.72 -8.05 7.58
N PRO A 128 6.81 -9.29 8.10
CA PRO A 128 7.80 -10.27 7.66
C PRO A 128 7.50 -10.83 6.27
N LEU A 129 6.28 -10.64 5.75
CA LEU A 129 5.88 -11.15 4.43
C LEU A 129 6.50 -10.33 3.30
N ASP A 130 6.82 -9.06 3.53
CA ASP A 130 7.55 -8.19 2.58
C ASP A 130 9.06 -8.23 2.86
N ALA A 131 9.80 -9.06 2.11
CA ALA A 131 11.25 -9.18 2.24
C ALA A 131 11.98 -7.83 2.03
N GLY A 132 11.51 -7.02 1.08
CA GLY A 132 12.12 -5.72 0.81
C GLY A 132 11.90 -4.73 1.95
N LEU A 133 10.79 -4.86 2.68
CA LEU A 133 10.55 -4.07 3.88
C LEU A 133 11.43 -4.49 5.04
N VAL A 134 11.66 -5.79 5.22
CA VAL A 134 12.60 -6.31 6.23
C VAL A 134 14.00 -5.73 6.01
N ASP A 135 14.49 -5.72 4.77
CA ASP A 135 15.81 -5.16 4.45
C ASP A 135 15.89 -3.65 4.75
N VAL A 136 14.81 -2.90 4.50
CA VAL A 136 14.74 -1.46 4.83
C VAL A 136 14.75 -1.23 6.33
N VAL A 137 13.98 -2.02 7.08
CA VAL A 137 13.94 -1.94 8.56
C VAL A 137 15.29 -2.29 9.16
N ASP A 138 15.97 -3.29 8.62
CA ASP A 138 17.31 -3.72 9.06
C ASP A 138 18.35 -2.60 8.93
N ARG A 139 18.32 -1.84 7.83
CA ARG A 139 19.19 -0.65 7.70
C ARG A 139 18.78 0.46 8.66
N LEU A 140 17.50 0.84 8.66
CA LEU A 140 17.01 1.98 9.46
C LEU A 140 17.24 1.81 10.96
N ARG A 141 17.11 0.59 11.49
CA ARG A 141 17.29 0.34 12.93
C ARG A 141 18.74 0.44 13.40
N THR A 142 19.72 0.43 12.49
CA THR A 142 21.15 0.58 12.83
C THR A 142 21.57 2.05 12.95
N GLU A 143 20.69 2.98 12.58
CA GLU A 143 20.98 4.40 12.68
C GLU A 143 21.00 4.87 14.14
N PRO A 144 22.02 5.63 14.59
CA PRO A 144 22.28 5.86 16.01
C PRO A 144 21.26 6.77 16.70
N PHE A 145 20.44 7.50 15.93
CA PHE A 145 19.37 8.35 16.46
C PHE A 145 18.02 7.62 16.55
N VAL A 146 17.93 6.39 16.03
CA VAL A 146 16.68 5.63 15.95
C VAL A 146 16.47 4.86 17.23
N ARG A 147 15.28 5.01 17.80
CA ARG A 147 14.83 4.29 19.01
C ARG A 147 13.95 3.10 18.64
N THR A 148 13.05 3.30 17.69
CA THR A 148 12.15 2.26 17.19
C THR A 148 11.84 2.44 15.71
N VAL A 149 11.73 1.34 14.97
CA VAL A 149 11.21 1.33 13.60
C VAL A 149 9.89 0.57 13.56
N ARG A 150 8.86 1.13 12.92
CA ARG A 150 7.62 0.42 12.64
C ARG A 150 7.34 0.50 11.14
N ALA A 151 7.26 -0.65 10.49
CA ALA A 151 7.00 -0.72 9.07
C ALA A 151 5.96 -1.80 8.76
N ASP A 152 4.92 -1.41 8.05
CA ASP A 152 3.93 -2.32 7.50
C ASP A 152 3.70 -1.97 6.02
N ARG A 153 2.76 -2.69 5.39
CA ARG A 153 2.38 -2.45 3.98
C ARG A 153 1.83 -1.04 3.70
N TYR A 154 1.47 -0.27 4.73
CA TYR A 154 0.85 1.05 4.58
C TYR A 154 1.84 2.19 4.84
N ALA A 155 2.71 2.03 5.84
CA ALA A 155 3.64 3.08 6.23
C ALA A 155 4.92 2.53 6.85
N THR A 156 6.00 3.29 6.71
CA THR A 156 7.24 3.12 7.46
C THR A 156 7.47 4.34 8.35
N ARG A 157 7.65 4.11 9.65
CA ARG A 157 7.87 5.14 10.66
C ARG A 157 9.12 4.84 11.47
N VAL A 158 9.90 5.88 11.73
CA VAL A 158 11.11 5.85 12.54
C VAL A 158 10.89 6.80 13.70
N THR A 159 10.89 6.31 14.93
CA THR A 159 10.88 7.17 16.12
C THR A 159 12.31 7.41 16.55
N ALA A 160 12.70 8.67 16.57
CA ALA A 160 13.97 9.18 17.07
C ALA A 160 13.77 9.87 18.42
N GLU A 161 14.83 10.01 19.19
CA GLU A 161 14.81 10.72 20.48
C GLU A 161 15.74 11.92 20.46
N GLY A 162 15.19 13.10 20.81
CA GLY A 162 15.99 14.30 21.07
C GLY A 162 16.74 14.86 19.86
N LEU A 163 16.16 14.79 18.66
CA LEU A 163 16.79 15.37 17.47
C LEU A 163 16.97 16.88 17.64
N SER A 164 18.21 17.36 17.54
CA SER A 164 18.55 18.78 17.56
C SER A 164 18.52 19.42 16.17
N SER A 165 18.44 18.61 15.12
CA SER A 165 18.45 19.02 13.70
C SER A 165 17.82 17.92 12.83
N TRP A 166 17.21 18.31 11.73
CA TRP A 166 16.57 17.40 10.76
C TRP A 166 17.48 17.02 9.58
N THR A 167 18.46 17.86 9.21
CA THR A 167 19.26 17.63 8.00
C THR A 167 19.95 16.26 7.98
N GLU A 168 20.65 15.90 9.05
CA GLU A 168 21.42 14.65 9.10
C GLU A 168 20.53 13.39 9.22
N PRO A 169 19.52 13.34 10.12
CA PRO A 169 18.58 12.23 10.17
C PRO A 169 17.85 12.00 8.85
N VAL A 170 17.34 13.06 8.21
CA VAL A 170 16.63 12.95 6.93
C VAL A 170 17.56 12.43 5.82
N ARG A 171 18.81 12.89 5.77
CA ARG A 171 19.81 12.42 4.81
C ARG A 171 20.08 10.92 4.95
N ARG A 172 20.22 10.42 6.18
CA ARG A 172 20.46 9.02 6.51
C ARG A 172 19.26 8.14 6.18
N VAL A 173 18.08 8.51 6.69
CA VAL A 173 16.83 7.80 6.41
C VAL A 173 16.58 7.71 4.90
N ARG A 174 16.80 8.79 4.14
CA ARG A 174 16.65 8.78 2.68
C ARG A 174 17.56 7.77 1.99
N ALA A 175 18.80 7.62 2.45
CA ALA A 175 19.75 6.67 1.88
C ALA A 175 19.31 5.21 2.15
N ASP A 176 18.80 4.94 3.36
CA ASP A 176 18.45 3.58 3.79
C ASP A 176 17.06 3.13 3.35
N ALA A 177 16.14 4.08 3.14
CA ALA A 177 14.74 3.81 2.78
C ALA A 177 14.55 3.13 1.42
N GLY A 178 15.59 3.05 0.57
CA GLY A 178 15.51 2.39 -0.73
C GLY A 178 14.45 2.99 -1.66
N GLY A 179 14.19 4.30 -1.53
CA GLY A 179 13.16 5.03 -2.30
C GLY A 179 11.74 4.93 -1.74
N ARG A 180 11.51 4.21 -0.63
CA ARG A 180 10.23 4.24 0.12
C ARG A 180 10.10 5.56 0.88
N ALA A 181 8.86 5.97 1.14
CA ALA A 181 8.58 7.08 2.03
C ALA A 181 8.67 6.62 3.49
N VAL A 182 9.32 7.40 4.34
CA VAL A 182 9.54 7.10 5.76
C VAL A 182 9.24 8.33 6.59
N THR A 183 8.35 8.22 7.57
CA THR A 183 8.09 9.29 8.53
C THR A 183 9.07 9.21 9.69
N VAL A 184 9.86 10.26 9.93
CA VAL A 184 10.75 10.39 11.09
C VAL A 184 10.04 11.22 12.15
N GLU A 185 9.81 10.63 13.31
CA GLU A 185 9.13 11.25 14.46
C GLU A 185 10.14 11.56 15.57
N SER A 186 10.06 12.75 16.16
CA SER A 186 10.87 13.15 17.33
C SER A 186 10.05 14.03 18.24
N GLY A 187 9.54 13.45 19.33
CA GLY A 187 8.57 14.12 20.20
C GLY A 187 7.28 14.43 19.45
N GLU A 188 6.84 15.68 19.49
CA GLU A 188 5.66 16.17 18.76
C GLU A 188 5.95 16.50 17.28
N SER A 189 7.20 16.34 16.81
CA SER A 189 7.55 16.64 15.42
C SER A 189 7.56 15.39 14.55
N SER A 190 7.16 15.52 13.29
CA SER A 190 7.11 14.46 12.29
C SER A 190 7.54 14.97 10.92
N VAL A 191 8.56 14.36 10.30
CA VAL A 191 9.01 14.70 8.95
C VAL A 191 8.91 13.48 8.06
N GLU A 192 8.00 13.51 7.09
CA GLU A 192 7.95 12.51 6.03
C GLU A 192 9.07 12.73 5.01
N VAL A 193 9.88 11.69 4.83
CA VAL A 193 11.05 11.68 3.96
C VAL A 193 10.78 10.76 2.79
N ASP A 194 10.94 11.27 1.58
CA ASP A 194 11.03 10.44 0.38
C ASP A 194 12.38 10.65 -0.33
N ALA A 195 12.49 10.13 -1.55
CA ALA A 195 13.72 10.20 -2.33
C ALA A 195 14.24 11.63 -2.60
N VAL A 196 13.37 12.65 -2.58
CA VAL A 196 13.74 14.05 -2.91
C VAL A 196 13.15 15.09 -1.95
N GLN A 197 12.10 14.75 -1.19
CA GLN A 197 11.42 15.62 -0.23
C GLN A 197 11.71 15.17 1.21
N PRO A 198 11.78 16.11 2.17
CA PRO A 198 12.00 17.54 1.99
C PRO A 198 13.38 17.85 1.38
N GLY A 199 13.48 18.96 0.65
CA GLY A 199 14.72 19.45 0.04
C GLY A 199 15.77 19.89 1.07
N ALA A 200 17.04 19.91 0.66
CA ALA A 200 18.16 20.24 1.54
C ALA A 200 18.12 21.72 1.99
N ALA A 201 17.68 22.61 1.10
CA ALA A 201 17.54 24.03 1.41
C ALA A 201 16.51 24.26 2.54
N LEU A 202 15.36 23.58 2.50
CA LEU A 202 14.34 23.67 3.53
C LEU A 202 14.86 23.16 4.88
N LEU A 203 15.49 21.98 4.91
CA LEU A 203 16.06 21.39 6.12
C LEU A 203 17.11 22.32 6.76
N GLY A 204 17.98 22.91 5.92
CA GLY A 204 18.99 23.87 6.38
C GLY A 204 18.40 25.15 6.98
N VAL A 205 17.21 25.58 6.54
CA VAL A 205 16.48 26.69 7.17
C VAL A 205 15.91 26.26 8.51
N LEU A 206 15.20 25.13 8.58
CA LEU A 206 14.59 24.61 9.82
C LEU A 206 15.62 24.45 10.95
N ASP A 207 16.79 23.91 10.62
CA ASP A 207 17.88 23.71 11.59
C ASP A 207 18.46 25.04 12.08
N ARG A 208 18.63 26.01 11.18
CA ARG A 208 19.20 27.33 11.52
C ARG A 208 18.28 28.15 12.39
N ILE A 209 16.97 28.12 12.13
CA ILE A 209 15.97 28.90 12.88
C ILE A 209 15.56 28.21 14.19
N GLY A 210 15.98 26.96 14.40
CA GLY A 210 15.61 26.17 15.58
C GLY A 210 14.11 25.92 15.67
N ALA A 211 13.49 25.55 14.53
CA ALA A 211 12.06 25.26 14.46
C ALA A 211 11.67 24.13 15.42
N ARG A 212 10.47 24.23 15.99
CA ARG A 212 9.86 23.23 16.90
C ARG A 212 8.52 22.78 16.34
N ASP A 213 7.98 21.68 16.86
CA ASP A 213 6.70 21.11 16.43
C ASP A 213 6.61 21.03 14.89
N VAL A 214 7.70 20.52 14.30
CA VAL A 214 7.87 20.48 12.84
C VAL A 214 7.04 19.32 12.32
N HIS A 215 6.02 19.62 11.54
CA HIS A 215 5.25 18.65 10.79
C HIS A 215 5.47 18.89 9.30
N TYR A 216 6.15 17.97 8.64
CA TYR A 216 6.32 17.97 7.20
C TYR A 216 5.66 16.73 6.61
N GLU A 217 4.72 16.95 5.70
CA GLU A 217 4.06 15.90 4.92
C GLU A 217 4.57 16.00 3.48
N ALA A 218 5.06 14.88 2.95
CA ALA A 218 5.51 14.83 1.58
C ALA A 218 4.29 14.90 0.65
N GLY A 219 4.46 15.59 -0.48
CA GLY A 219 3.40 15.68 -1.47
C GLY A 219 3.42 14.50 -2.43
N THR A 220 2.49 14.54 -3.37
CA THR A 220 2.52 13.63 -4.51
C THR A 220 3.55 14.11 -5.52
N ARG A 221 4.59 13.32 -5.76
CA ARG A 221 5.51 13.57 -6.88
C ARG A 221 4.79 13.35 -8.22
N TYR A 222 5.09 14.20 -9.20
CA TYR A 222 4.59 14.02 -10.56
C TYR A 222 5.09 12.68 -11.11
N GLY A 223 4.19 11.93 -11.76
CA GLY A 223 4.48 10.57 -12.22
C GLY A 223 4.34 9.48 -11.15
N ARG A 224 4.04 9.83 -9.89
CA ARG A 224 3.53 8.91 -8.87
C ARG A 224 2.05 9.21 -8.65
N ARG A 225 1.15 8.23 -8.75
CA ARG A 225 -0.27 8.47 -8.50
C ARG A 225 -0.56 8.28 -7.01
N ALA A 226 -0.98 9.33 -6.33
CA ALA A 226 -1.58 9.20 -5.01
C ALA A 226 -3.01 8.63 -5.15
N GLN A 227 -3.42 7.79 -4.20
CA GLN A 227 -4.73 7.14 -4.21
C GLN A 227 -5.89 8.14 -4.17
N THR A 228 -5.64 9.35 -3.65
CA THR A 228 -6.58 10.45 -3.39
C THR A 228 -6.41 11.65 -4.34
N GLY A 229 -5.61 11.54 -5.39
CA GLY A 229 -5.25 12.66 -6.27
C GLY A 229 -3.99 13.41 -5.79
N PRO A 230 -3.43 14.31 -6.61
CA PRO A 230 -2.18 14.99 -6.29
C PRO A 230 -2.33 15.85 -5.02
N THR A 231 -1.44 15.63 -4.07
CA THR A 231 -1.32 16.39 -2.83
C THR A 231 -0.12 17.32 -2.88
N ARG A 232 -0.26 18.52 -2.33
CA ARG A 232 0.84 19.47 -2.15
C ARG A 232 1.67 19.06 -0.93
N PRO A 233 3.01 19.07 -0.98
CA PRO A 233 3.83 18.93 0.21
C PRO A 233 3.55 20.11 1.16
N SER A 234 3.51 19.85 2.46
CA SER A 234 3.18 20.89 3.43
C SER A 234 4.11 20.88 4.63
N LEU A 235 4.49 22.08 5.07
CA LEU A 235 5.25 22.33 6.28
C LEU A 235 4.39 23.09 7.28
N ARG A 236 4.32 22.59 8.50
CA ARG A 236 3.86 23.33 9.68
C ARG A 236 4.96 23.34 10.72
N ALA A 237 5.24 24.49 11.32
CA ALA A 237 6.26 24.59 12.37
C ALA A 237 6.00 25.76 13.33
N THR A 238 6.40 25.58 14.59
CA THR A 238 6.49 26.65 15.60
C THR A 238 7.89 27.30 15.53
N VAL A 239 7.93 28.62 15.37
CA VAL A 239 9.17 29.39 15.22
C VAL A 239 9.15 30.64 16.08
N GLY A 240 10.33 31.16 16.44
CA GLY A 240 10.44 32.35 17.31
C GLY A 240 9.91 33.64 16.66
N ASP A 241 10.18 33.83 15.37
CA ASP A 241 9.71 34.97 14.57
C ASP A 241 9.09 34.46 13.25
N PRO A 242 7.75 34.27 13.21
CA PRO A 242 7.08 33.75 12.02
C PRO A 242 7.25 34.65 10.79
N ALA A 243 7.30 35.98 10.96
CA ALA A 243 7.38 36.91 9.83
C ALA A 243 8.77 36.90 9.17
N ALA A 244 9.83 36.96 9.98
CA ALA A 244 11.20 36.86 9.48
C ALA A 244 11.49 35.48 8.87
N THR A 245 10.97 34.42 9.49
CA THR A 245 11.08 33.06 8.97
C THR A 245 10.37 32.91 7.63
N ALA A 246 9.14 33.45 7.50
CA ALA A 246 8.39 33.42 6.25
C ALA A 246 9.13 34.14 5.12
N THR A 247 9.79 35.27 5.41
CA THR A 247 10.63 35.97 4.40
C THR A 247 11.81 35.11 3.97
N THR A 248 12.42 34.36 4.90
CA THR A 248 13.49 33.42 4.57
C THR A 248 12.97 32.30 3.67
N LEU A 249 11.87 31.63 4.05
CA LEU A 249 11.25 30.55 3.26
C LEU A 249 10.77 31.02 1.88
N ALA A 250 10.25 32.25 1.75
CA ALA A 250 9.87 32.87 0.49
C ALA A 250 11.04 33.04 -0.50
N THR A 251 12.28 33.04 0.01
CA THR A 251 13.52 33.11 -0.81
C THR A 251 14.29 31.79 -0.84
N THR A 252 13.79 30.75 -0.18
CA THR A 252 14.41 29.43 -0.13
C THR A 252 13.94 28.62 -1.33
N ALA A 253 14.89 28.01 -2.05
CA ALA A 253 14.58 27.15 -3.18
C ALA A 253 13.71 25.97 -2.75
N ASP A 254 12.79 25.57 -3.64
CA ASP A 254 12.10 24.29 -3.53
C ASP A 254 12.63 23.40 -4.66
N GLU A 255 13.67 22.63 -4.35
CA GLU A 255 14.43 21.88 -5.36
C GLU A 255 13.53 20.93 -6.16
N ALA A 256 12.61 20.23 -5.48
CA ALA A 256 11.71 19.29 -6.15
C ALA A 256 10.72 19.99 -7.10
N ALA A 257 10.21 21.17 -6.71
CA ALA A 257 9.32 21.96 -7.55
C ALA A 257 10.04 22.69 -8.68
N GLU A 258 11.27 23.16 -8.45
CA GLU A 258 12.13 23.78 -9.47
C GLU A 258 12.59 22.77 -10.52
N ASP A 259 12.86 21.53 -10.12
CA ASP A 259 13.15 20.41 -11.03
C ASP A 259 11.90 19.88 -11.75
N GLY A 260 10.70 20.42 -11.43
CA GLY A 260 9.44 19.99 -12.04
C GLY A 260 9.07 18.56 -11.70
N THR A 261 9.41 18.10 -10.49
CA THR A 261 9.16 16.71 -10.02
C THR A 261 8.06 16.61 -8.96
N ALA A 262 7.66 17.73 -8.34
CA ALA A 262 6.56 17.79 -7.39
C ALA A 262 5.91 19.19 -7.36
N PRO A 263 4.68 19.32 -6.85
CA PRO A 263 4.11 20.63 -6.53
C PRO A 263 4.97 21.36 -5.49
N ARG A 264 4.96 22.69 -5.54
CA ARG A 264 5.68 23.55 -4.60
C ARG A 264 5.14 23.40 -3.18
N THR A 265 6.04 23.25 -2.23
CA THR A 265 5.75 23.07 -0.82
C THR A 265 5.07 24.32 -0.25
N SER A 266 3.91 24.14 0.39
CA SER A 266 3.28 25.20 1.19
C SER A 266 3.82 25.20 2.62
N PHE A 267 3.81 26.35 3.27
CA PHE A 267 4.19 26.44 4.68
C PHE A 267 3.18 27.23 5.51
N SER A 268 3.12 26.89 6.79
CA SER A 268 2.26 27.46 7.81
C SER A 268 3.05 27.58 9.12
N LEU A 269 3.38 28.80 9.52
CA LEU A 269 4.24 29.08 10.67
C LEU A 269 3.45 29.63 11.84
N LEU A 270 3.71 29.10 13.03
CA LEU A 270 3.12 29.54 14.29
C LEU A 270 4.17 30.22 15.17
N GLY A 271 3.75 31.29 15.86
CA GLY A 271 4.56 31.92 16.91
C GLY A 271 4.49 31.14 18.24
N PRO A 272 5.41 31.38 19.19
CA PRO A 272 5.44 30.67 20.46
C PRO A 272 4.14 30.90 21.26
N GLY A 273 3.47 29.82 21.68
CA GLY A 273 2.25 29.88 22.49
C GLY A 273 1.01 30.36 21.74
N SER A 274 1.06 30.48 20.41
CA SER A 274 -0.09 30.87 19.58
C SER A 274 -0.73 29.65 18.94
N THR A 275 -2.06 29.60 18.96
CA THR A 275 -2.87 28.66 18.16
C THR A 275 -3.48 29.32 16.92
N GLU A 276 -3.37 30.64 16.77
CA GLU A 276 -4.16 31.44 15.80
C GLU A 276 -3.35 32.40 14.92
N SER A 277 -2.05 32.63 15.19
CA SER A 277 -1.21 33.48 14.33
C SER A 277 -0.44 32.63 13.33
N THR A 278 -1.06 32.41 12.16
CA THR A 278 -0.47 31.63 11.08
C THR A 278 0.11 32.55 10.01
N THR A 279 1.43 32.57 9.85
CA THR A 279 2.03 33.12 8.62
C THR A 279 2.10 32.02 7.58
N VAL A 280 1.41 32.20 6.45
CA VAL A 280 1.33 31.20 5.38
C VAL A 280 2.06 31.65 4.11
N GLY A 281 2.51 30.69 3.32
CA GLY A 281 3.12 30.96 2.02
C GLY A 281 3.53 29.69 1.29
N SER A 282 4.38 29.85 0.28
CA SER A 282 4.96 28.74 -0.47
C SER A 282 6.45 28.97 -0.63
N LEU A 283 7.25 27.90 -0.59
CA LEU A 283 8.71 28.02 -0.69
C LEU A 283 9.13 28.66 -2.02
N GLY A 284 10.04 29.62 -1.96
CA GLY A 284 10.57 30.28 -3.15
C GLY A 284 9.63 31.26 -3.85
N LEU A 285 8.47 31.58 -3.25
CA LEU A 285 7.55 32.61 -3.77
C LEU A 285 7.43 33.80 -2.81
N PRO A 286 7.28 35.03 -3.34
CA PRO A 286 7.01 36.21 -2.52
C PRO A 286 5.80 36.00 -1.59
N LEU A 287 5.89 36.56 -0.37
CA LEU A 287 4.76 36.53 0.56
C LEU A 287 3.53 37.24 -0.04
N GLY A 288 2.37 36.60 0.10
CA GLY A 288 1.11 37.09 -0.49
C GLY A 288 0.91 36.72 -1.97
N SER A 289 1.80 35.93 -2.57
CA SER A 289 1.53 35.28 -3.87
C SER A 289 0.25 34.44 -3.80
N ALA A 290 -0.48 34.39 -4.91
CA ALA A 290 -1.60 33.46 -5.06
C ALA A 290 -1.11 32.01 -4.97
N GLU A 291 -2.01 31.11 -4.61
CA GLU A 291 -1.69 29.69 -4.53
C GLU A 291 -1.17 29.16 -5.90
N PRO A 292 -0.03 28.46 -5.93
CA PRO A 292 0.51 27.89 -7.16
C PRO A 292 -0.48 26.94 -7.84
N GLN A 293 -0.67 27.10 -9.15
CA GLN A 293 -1.51 26.20 -9.96
C GLN A 293 -0.65 25.06 -10.53
N ASP A 294 -0.05 24.29 -9.63
CA ASP A 294 0.96 23.26 -9.93
C ASP A 294 0.59 21.89 -9.34
N LEU A 295 -0.68 21.64 -9.01
CA LEU A 295 -1.11 20.29 -8.61
C LEU A 295 -1.18 19.33 -9.80
N GLU A 296 -1.37 19.87 -11.01
CA GLU A 296 -1.31 19.10 -12.25
C GLU A 296 0.16 18.94 -12.67
N ALA A 297 0.53 17.69 -12.97
CA ALA A 297 1.87 17.42 -13.47
C ALA A 297 2.11 18.18 -14.77
N PRO A 298 3.28 18.81 -14.96
CA PRO A 298 3.65 19.31 -16.27
C PRO A 298 3.67 18.13 -17.25
N ASP A 299 3.17 18.34 -18.47
CA ASP A 299 3.30 17.39 -19.58
C ASP A 299 4.79 17.28 -19.96
N LEU A 300 5.53 16.46 -19.22
CA LEU A 300 6.93 16.18 -19.51
C LEU A 300 7.01 15.18 -20.67
N PRO A 301 7.87 15.40 -21.68
CA PRO A 301 8.06 14.43 -22.75
C PRO A 301 8.59 13.12 -22.17
N TRP A 302 7.78 12.07 -22.23
CA TRP A 302 8.15 10.73 -21.82
C TRP A 302 8.98 10.05 -22.92
N ALA A 303 10.16 9.55 -22.56
CA ALA A 303 10.94 8.65 -23.41
C ALA A 303 10.55 7.20 -23.10
N ALA A 304 10.00 6.50 -24.08
CA ALA A 304 9.67 5.09 -23.94
C ALA A 304 10.95 4.24 -23.86
N ALA A 305 11.03 3.34 -22.88
CA ALA A 305 12.03 2.28 -22.85
C ALA A 305 11.83 1.31 -24.02
N ASP A 306 12.88 0.57 -24.38
CA ASP A 306 12.79 -0.49 -25.37
C ASP A 306 11.99 -1.67 -24.80
N VAL A 307 10.78 -1.88 -25.34
CA VAL A 307 9.84 -2.96 -24.97
C VAL A 307 9.67 -3.99 -26.08
N THR A 308 10.71 -4.21 -26.90
CA THR A 308 10.60 -5.11 -28.06
C THR A 308 10.26 -6.56 -27.64
N ALA A 309 10.89 -7.07 -26.58
CA ALA A 309 10.66 -8.43 -26.09
C ALA A 309 9.25 -8.58 -25.49
N GLU A 310 8.83 -7.61 -24.69
CA GLU A 310 7.53 -7.52 -24.05
C GLU A 310 6.42 -7.45 -25.09
N THR A 311 6.61 -6.63 -26.13
CA THR A 311 5.68 -6.49 -27.26
C THR A 311 5.49 -7.83 -27.96
N GLN A 312 6.56 -8.59 -28.15
CA GLN A 312 6.49 -9.92 -28.74
C GLN A 312 5.74 -10.90 -27.83
N ALA A 313 5.99 -10.86 -26.52
CA ALA A 313 5.33 -11.73 -25.54
C ALA A 313 3.81 -11.49 -25.47
N VAL A 314 3.37 -10.24 -25.30
CA VAL A 314 1.93 -9.92 -25.22
C VAL A 314 1.21 -10.19 -26.55
N ARG A 315 1.87 -9.92 -27.68
CA ARG A 315 1.31 -10.22 -29.01
C ARG A 315 1.16 -11.72 -29.22
N ALA A 316 2.16 -12.51 -28.83
CA ALA A 316 2.12 -13.97 -28.99
C ALA A 316 0.98 -14.58 -28.18
N LEU A 317 0.80 -14.16 -26.92
CA LEU A 317 -0.30 -14.65 -26.09
C LEU A 317 -1.66 -14.22 -26.66
N ALA A 318 -1.83 -12.95 -27.03
CA ALA A 318 -3.08 -12.46 -27.62
C ALA A 318 -3.43 -13.20 -28.93
N ALA A 319 -2.45 -13.43 -29.80
CA ALA A 319 -2.66 -14.18 -31.05
C ALA A 319 -3.03 -15.65 -30.79
N ALA A 320 -2.40 -16.30 -29.81
CA ALA A 320 -2.76 -17.65 -29.40
C ALA A 320 -4.19 -17.71 -28.84
N SER A 321 -4.58 -16.73 -28.01
CA SER A 321 -5.95 -16.62 -27.49
C SER A 321 -6.98 -16.45 -28.61
N VAL A 322 -6.72 -15.56 -29.59
CA VAL A 322 -7.59 -15.39 -30.75
C VAL A 322 -7.73 -16.69 -31.53
N ALA A 323 -6.62 -17.37 -31.85
CA ALA A 323 -6.64 -18.61 -32.63
C ALA A 323 -7.51 -19.71 -31.99
N GLN A 324 -7.53 -19.79 -30.65
CA GLN A 324 -8.32 -20.79 -29.93
C GLN A 324 -9.83 -20.55 -30.00
N THR A 325 -10.27 -19.33 -30.29
CA THR A 325 -11.69 -19.04 -30.52
C THR A 325 -12.20 -19.64 -31.84
N GLY A 326 -11.31 -19.93 -32.78
CA GLY A 326 -11.65 -20.35 -34.15
C GLY A 326 -12.22 -19.22 -35.02
N VAL A 327 -12.13 -17.96 -34.56
CA VAL A 327 -12.57 -16.76 -35.29
C VAL A 327 -11.37 -15.88 -35.58
N GLU A 328 -11.24 -15.42 -36.82
CA GLU A 328 -10.18 -14.50 -37.20
C GLU A 328 -10.42 -13.12 -36.55
N ALA A 329 -9.39 -12.59 -35.90
CA ALA A 329 -9.39 -11.25 -35.34
C ALA A 329 -7.98 -10.65 -35.41
N GLU A 330 -7.91 -9.33 -35.60
CA GLU A 330 -6.64 -8.61 -35.62
C GLU A 330 -6.14 -8.37 -34.18
N VAL A 331 -4.84 -8.59 -33.96
CA VAL A 331 -4.16 -8.23 -32.72
C VAL A 331 -3.36 -6.96 -32.98
N THR A 332 -3.74 -5.87 -32.31
CA THR A 332 -2.99 -4.62 -32.33
C THR A 332 -2.11 -4.52 -31.09
N THR A 333 -0.97 -3.85 -31.21
CA THR A 333 -0.08 -3.61 -30.08
C THR A 333 0.24 -2.14 -29.92
N THR A 334 0.17 -1.65 -28.71
CA THR A 334 0.55 -0.28 -28.33
C THR A 334 1.62 -0.32 -27.24
N ILE A 335 2.32 0.80 -27.10
CA ILE A 335 3.27 1.02 -26.02
C ILE A 335 2.64 2.08 -25.11
N GLU A 336 2.54 1.76 -23.83
CA GLU A 336 1.95 2.64 -22.84
C GLU A 336 2.97 2.94 -21.75
N ARG A 337 2.87 4.15 -21.19
CA ARG A 337 3.51 4.43 -19.93
C ARG A 337 2.81 3.60 -18.86
N CYS A 338 3.56 2.86 -18.07
CA CYS A 338 2.99 2.19 -16.92
C CYS A 338 2.35 3.25 -16.03
N ALA A 339 1.02 3.13 -15.85
CA ALA A 339 0.37 3.80 -14.75
C ALA A 339 0.82 3.08 -13.48
N ALA A 340 1.11 3.84 -12.42
CA ALA A 340 1.08 3.30 -11.06
C ALA A 340 -0.38 2.90 -10.79
N ASP A 341 -0.78 1.70 -11.23
CA ASP A 341 -2.11 1.17 -11.01
C ASP A 341 -2.21 0.62 -9.58
N ARG A 342 -3.45 0.55 -9.08
CA ARG A 342 -3.75 0.20 -7.69
C ARG A 342 -3.65 -1.31 -7.42
N ARG A 343 -3.23 -2.14 -8.39
CA ARG A 343 -3.35 -3.61 -8.36
C ARG A 343 -2.05 -4.36 -8.68
N GLU A 344 -1.02 -3.69 -9.19
CA GLU A 344 0.31 -4.27 -9.41
C GLU A 344 1.24 -3.93 -8.21
N ALA A 345 0.96 -4.54 -7.06
CA ALA A 345 1.76 -4.41 -5.83
C ALA A 345 3.10 -5.19 -5.87
N LEU A 346 3.76 -5.24 -7.03
CA LEU A 346 5.05 -5.89 -7.24
C LEU A 346 6.01 -4.93 -7.96
N GLY A 347 6.44 -3.88 -7.26
CA GLY A 347 7.78 -3.28 -7.41
C GLY A 347 8.14 -2.50 -8.68
N HIS A 348 7.30 -2.39 -9.71
CA HIS A 348 7.68 -1.81 -11.00
C HIS A 348 6.78 -0.63 -11.47
N GLU A 349 6.39 0.24 -10.54
CA GLU A 349 5.40 1.32 -10.73
C GLU A 349 5.85 2.52 -11.61
N GLN A 350 6.99 2.43 -12.29
CA GLN A 350 7.46 3.44 -13.24
C GLN A 350 8.17 2.74 -14.39
N GLY A 351 7.74 2.99 -15.63
CA GLY A 351 8.32 2.38 -16.81
C GLY A 351 7.44 2.46 -18.06
N THR A 352 7.80 1.68 -19.05
CA THR A 352 7.08 1.43 -20.29
C THR A 352 6.57 0.00 -20.27
N ARG A 353 5.35 -0.24 -20.75
CA ARG A 353 4.83 -1.59 -21.00
C ARG A 353 4.29 -1.71 -22.41
N ALA A 354 4.31 -2.93 -22.92
CA ALA A 354 3.59 -3.27 -24.14
C ALA A 354 2.19 -3.78 -23.79
N VAL A 355 1.22 -3.41 -24.62
CA VAL A 355 -0.17 -3.85 -24.52
C VAL A 355 -0.57 -4.45 -25.87
N ALA A 356 -1.22 -5.61 -25.83
CA ALA A 356 -1.87 -6.20 -26.99
C ALA A 356 -3.39 -6.20 -26.81
N THR A 357 -4.12 -5.76 -27.82
CA THR A 357 -5.59 -5.75 -27.83
C THR A 357 -6.14 -6.49 -29.03
N ALA A 358 -7.26 -7.19 -28.84
CA ALA A 358 -8.00 -7.83 -29.92
C ALA A 358 -9.49 -7.79 -29.64
N LEU A 359 -10.30 -7.49 -30.66
CA LEU A 359 -11.75 -7.69 -30.62
C LEU A 359 -12.09 -8.92 -31.45
N VAL A 360 -12.49 -9.99 -30.79
CA VAL A 360 -12.85 -11.26 -31.46
C VAL A 360 -14.36 -11.29 -31.68
N PRO A 361 -14.84 -11.21 -32.94
CA PRO A 361 -16.27 -11.09 -33.22
C PRO A 361 -16.96 -12.46 -33.20
N VAL A 362 -17.00 -13.07 -32.02
CA VAL A 362 -17.39 -14.48 -31.81
C VAL A 362 -18.81 -14.80 -32.29
N PHE A 363 -19.72 -13.83 -32.26
CA PHE A 363 -21.13 -14.02 -32.63
C PHE A 363 -21.36 -14.23 -34.13
N HIS A 364 -20.34 -14.06 -34.97
CA HIS A 364 -20.44 -14.44 -36.39
C HIS A 364 -20.34 -15.95 -36.61
N VAL A 365 -19.81 -16.69 -35.63
CA VAL A 365 -19.51 -18.13 -35.74
C VAL A 365 -20.18 -18.94 -34.63
N HIS A 366 -20.36 -18.35 -33.46
CA HIS A 366 -20.92 -19.00 -32.27
C HIS A 366 -22.24 -18.31 -31.86
N GLU A 367 -23.21 -19.10 -31.37
CA GLU A 367 -24.48 -18.57 -30.86
C GLU A 367 -24.33 -17.85 -29.51
N ASP A 368 -23.30 -18.22 -28.75
CA ASP A 368 -22.92 -17.58 -27.50
C ASP A 368 -21.39 -17.36 -27.42
N ALA A 369 -20.97 -16.52 -26.48
CA ALA A 369 -19.56 -16.22 -26.24
C ALA A 369 -18.90 -17.15 -25.22
N GLN A 370 -19.63 -18.07 -24.58
CA GLN A 370 -19.14 -18.88 -23.46
C GLN A 370 -18.07 -19.86 -23.93
N VAL A 371 -18.32 -20.59 -25.01
CA VAL A 371 -17.34 -21.57 -25.53
C VAL A 371 -16.03 -20.89 -25.96
N PRO A 372 -16.03 -19.78 -26.74
CA PRO A 372 -14.81 -19.03 -27.02
C PRO A 372 -14.14 -18.45 -25.77
N PHE A 373 -14.92 -17.96 -24.81
CA PHE A 373 -14.42 -17.43 -23.54
C PHE A 373 -13.63 -18.49 -22.75
N ASP A 374 -14.19 -19.70 -22.60
CA ASP A 374 -13.57 -20.80 -21.86
C ASP A 374 -12.25 -21.22 -22.51
N ARG A 375 -12.16 -21.17 -23.85
CA ARG A 375 -10.93 -21.47 -24.59
C ARG A 375 -9.85 -20.42 -24.40
N VAL A 376 -10.22 -19.14 -24.40
CA VAL A 376 -9.28 -18.04 -24.13
C VAL A 376 -8.72 -18.16 -22.71
N THR A 377 -9.58 -18.36 -21.72
CA THR A 377 -9.15 -18.45 -20.32
C THR A 377 -8.36 -19.72 -20.02
N ALA A 378 -8.65 -20.85 -20.69
CA ALA A 378 -7.81 -22.04 -20.64
C ALA A 378 -6.39 -21.78 -21.21
N THR A 379 -6.30 -20.98 -22.27
CA THR A 379 -5.00 -20.55 -22.85
C THR A 379 -4.20 -19.72 -21.85
N TRP A 380 -4.87 -18.82 -21.13
CA TRP A 380 -4.24 -17.99 -20.09
C TRP A 380 -3.78 -18.81 -18.88
N THR A 381 -4.58 -19.77 -18.46
CA THR A 381 -4.21 -20.71 -17.38
C THR A 381 -2.96 -21.50 -17.77
N ALA A 382 -2.90 -22.01 -19.00
CA ALA A 382 -1.72 -22.71 -19.52
C ALA A 382 -0.47 -21.82 -19.62
N ALA A 383 -0.66 -20.51 -19.76
CA ALA A 383 0.40 -19.50 -19.76
C ALA A 383 0.79 -19.02 -18.34
N GLY A 384 0.23 -19.62 -17.28
CA GLY A 384 0.58 -19.29 -15.89
C GLY A 384 -0.19 -18.12 -15.28
N LEU A 385 -1.25 -17.64 -15.93
CA LEU A 385 -2.15 -16.63 -15.37
C LEU A 385 -3.20 -17.28 -14.47
N ALA A 386 -3.54 -16.62 -13.38
CA ALA A 386 -4.64 -17.01 -12.49
C ALA A 386 -5.74 -15.93 -12.48
N ALA A 387 -7.00 -16.36 -12.35
CA ALA A 387 -8.12 -15.44 -12.20
C ALA A 387 -7.97 -14.66 -10.88
N SER A 388 -8.05 -13.33 -10.97
CA SER A 388 -7.82 -12.42 -9.84
C SER A 388 -8.98 -11.48 -9.56
N GLY A 389 -9.99 -11.45 -10.43
CA GLY A 389 -11.22 -10.72 -10.16
C GLY A 389 -12.23 -10.79 -11.29
N ARG A 390 -13.46 -10.38 -10.97
CA ARG A 390 -14.56 -10.26 -11.93
C ARG A 390 -15.40 -9.04 -11.58
N ALA A 391 -15.70 -8.20 -12.56
CA ALA A 391 -16.56 -7.03 -12.37
C ALA A 391 -17.35 -6.71 -13.64
N THR A 392 -18.69 -6.66 -13.57
CA THR A 392 -19.56 -6.17 -14.65
C THR A 392 -19.26 -6.78 -16.05
N GLY A 393 -19.00 -8.09 -16.09
CA GLY A 393 -18.70 -8.82 -17.35
C GLY A 393 -17.25 -8.69 -17.85
N LEU A 394 -16.35 -8.11 -17.04
CA LEU A 394 -14.91 -8.12 -17.22
C LEU A 394 -14.29 -9.14 -16.26
N ASP A 395 -13.50 -10.06 -16.80
CA ASP A 395 -12.70 -11.01 -16.02
C ASP A 395 -11.23 -10.63 -16.06
N LEU A 396 -10.62 -10.61 -14.89
CA LEU A 396 -9.26 -10.16 -14.65
C LEU A 396 -8.36 -11.34 -14.32
N TRP A 397 -7.19 -11.35 -14.93
CA TRP A 397 -6.21 -12.41 -14.79
C TRP A 397 -4.82 -11.80 -14.56
N THR A 398 -4.07 -12.38 -13.63
CA THR A 398 -2.75 -11.89 -13.24
C THR A 398 -1.76 -13.04 -13.14
N ALA A 399 -0.51 -12.78 -13.49
CA ALA A 399 0.59 -13.70 -13.23
C ALA A 399 0.94 -13.66 -11.75
N VAL A 400 1.21 -14.82 -11.15
CA VAL A 400 1.65 -14.92 -9.75
C VAL A 400 3.13 -14.56 -9.61
N ASP A 401 3.92 -14.91 -10.62
CA ASP A 401 5.35 -14.58 -10.71
C ASP A 401 5.70 -14.33 -12.19
N PRO A 402 5.51 -13.09 -12.68
CA PRO A 402 5.76 -12.80 -14.09
C PRO A 402 7.25 -12.84 -14.41
N GLU A 403 7.61 -13.50 -15.52
CA GLU A 403 8.99 -13.45 -16.02
C GLU A 403 9.41 -11.98 -16.31
N PRO A 404 10.71 -11.64 -16.20
CA PRO A 404 11.21 -10.26 -16.35
C PRO A 404 10.87 -9.53 -17.66
N HIS A 405 10.43 -10.26 -18.69
CA HIS A 405 9.98 -9.75 -19.99
C HIS A 405 8.62 -10.33 -20.40
N GLY A 406 7.87 -10.86 -19.42
CA GLY A 406 6.68 -11.67 -19.62
C GLY A 406 5.36 -10.88 -19.53
N VAL A 407 4.27 -11.63 -19.60
CA VAL A 407 2.90 -11.12 -19.42
C VAL A 407 2.64 -10.93 -17.93
N ALA A 408 2.27 -9.72 -17.51
CA ALA A 408 1.89 -9.42 -16.13
C ALA A 408 0.42 -9.75 -15.86
N GLY A 409 -0.44 -9.58 -16.86
CA GLY A 409 -1.85 -9.88 -16.73
C GLY A 409 -2.62 -9.79 -18.03
N ALA A 410 -3.88 -10.19 -17.96
CA ALA A 410 -4.83 -10.11 -19.06
C ALA A 410 -6.24 -9.82 -18.53
N ASP A 411 -7.06 -9.23 -19.39
CA ASP A 411 -8.47 -9.05 -19.12
C ASP A 411 -9.31 -9.34 -20.36
N ILE A 412 -10.49 -9.92 -20.12
CA ILE A 412 -11.45 -10.30 -21.14
C ILE A 412 -12.81 -9.75 -20.79
N ARG A 413 -13.45 -9.12 -21.76
CA ARG A 413 -14.80 -8.58 -21.61
C ARG A 413 -15.70 -9.05 -22.74
N GLY A 414 -16.87 -9.55 -22.38
CA GLY A 414 -17.97 -9.70 -23.34
C GLY A 414 -18.58 -8.35 -23.69
N THR A 415 -18.68 -8.03 -24.97
CA THR A 415 -19.37 -6.86 -25.52
C THR A 415 -20.46 -7.31 -26.49
N ALA A 416 -21.26 -6.38 -27.02
CA ALA A 416 -22.22 -6.69 -28.08
C ALA A 416 -21.51 -7.14 -29.38
N ASP A 417 -20.28 -6.71 -29.58
CA ASP A 417 -19.50 -6.96 -30.80
C ASP A 417 -18.63 -8.23 -30.69
N GLY A 418 -18.51 -8.83 -29.50
CA GLY A 418 -17.79 -10.07 -29.28
C GLY A 418 -16.98 -10.09 -27.99
N LEU A 419 -15.79 -10.71 -28.01
CA LEU A 419 -14.86 -10.76 -26.89
C LEU A 419 -13.75 -9.74 -27.08
N HIS A 420 -13.66 -8.76 -26.18
CA HIS A 420 -12.55 -7.82 -26.14
C HIS A 420 -11.45 -8.38 -25.22
N LEU A 421 -10.27 -8.61 -25.80
CA LEU A 421 -9.09 -9.12 -25.11
C LEU A 421 -8.09 -7.99 -24.94
N HIS A 422 -7.48 -7.91 -23.76
CA HIS A 422 -6.43 -6.95 -23.46
C HIS A 422 -5.36 -7.67 -22.63
N VAL A 423 -4.12 -7.69 -23.12
CA VAL A 423 -2.98 -8.40 -22.53
C VAL A 423 -1.86 -7.41 -22.29
N ARG A 424 -1.31 -7.39 -21.07
CA ARG A 424 -0.29 -6.42 -20.65
C ARG A 424 1.00 -7.10 -20.21
N SER A 425 2.14 -6.52 -20.58
CA SER A 425 3.46 -6.97 -20.11
C SER A 425 3.77 -6.42 -18.72
N VAL A 426 4.85 -6.93 -18.12
CA VAL A 426 5.53 -6.24 -17.02
C VAL A 426 6.01 -4.85 -17.45
N CYS A 427 6.26 -3.99 -16.46
CA CYS A 427 6.81 -2.66 -16.64
C CYS A 427 8.35 -2.69 -16.67
N VAL A 428 8.95 -2.12 -17.71
CA VAL A 428 10.42 -2.00 -17.86
C VAL A 428 10.86 -0.54 -17.89
N ARG A 429 12.11 -0.25 -17.49
CA ARG A 429 12.66 1.10 -17.38
C ARG A 429 13.75 1.39 -18.38
#